data_AF-W2Z2F8-F1
#
_entry.id   AF-W2Z2F8-F1
#
_cell.length_a   1.000
_cell.length_b   1.000
_cell.length_c   1.000
_cell.angle_alpha   90.00
_cell.angle_beta   90.00
_cell.angle_gamma   90.00
#
_symmetry.space_group_name_H-M   'P 1'
#
loop_
_entity.id
_entity.type
_entity.pdbx_description
1 polymer ?
#
loop_
_entity_poly.entity_id
_entity_poly.type
_entity_poly.pdbx_seq_one_letter_code
_entity_poly.pdbx_strand_id
1 'polypeptide(L)'
;MAPKDVVDVYEGTDVPMSQQLSSPSTAPKSSTPTEVTSSSTAAPTSPERRRKRQRSPSVASDRDCEESPKKMKKRLRWSNITIHEFGVGLGGSSVPGKGGPSIGLSDKPEFTWTTKVGEMAECVEGVHRFTPEERVRLLQSAGVSEGMILRFSREANIINSSRRRTLVEDIAERKEAKKQ
;
A
#
# COMPACT_ATOMS: atom_id res chain seq x y z
N MET A 1 35.65 -52.61 -23.51
CA MET A 1 35.04 -53.81 -22.91
C MET A 1 34.20 -53.37 -21.72
N ALA A 2 32.89 -53.25 -21.91
CA ALA A 2 31.89 -53.56 -20.87
C ALA A 2 31.60 -55.08 -20.99
N PRO A 3 31.01 -55.81 -20.00
CA PRO A 3 29.71 -55.49 -19.39
C PRO A 3 29.52 -55.95 -17.92
N LYS A 4 28.45 -55.50 -17.25
CA LYS A 4 27.31 -56.35 -16.83
C LYS A 4 26.37 -55.63 -15.87
N ASP A 5 25.12 -55.59 -16.31
CA ASP A 5 23.90 -55.34 -15.54
C ASP A 5 23.74 -56.33 -14.39
N VAL A 6 23.21 -55.83 -13.27
CA VAL A 6 22.33 -56.60 -12.39
C VAL A 6 21.13 -55.70 -12.06
N VAL A 7 20.01 -56.09 -12.66
CA VAL A 7 18.64 -55.77 -12.26
C VAL A 7 18.34 -56.61 -11.02
N ASP A 8 17.63 -56.09 -10.01
CA ASP A 8 16.25 -56.51 -9.71
C ASP A 8 15.73 -55.99 -8.34
N VAL A 9 14.40 -55.92 -8.29
CA VAL A 9 13.48 -55.96 -7.14
C VAL A 9 12.96 -54.63 -6.57
N TYR A 10 11.66 -54.48 -6.82
CA TYR A 10 10.68 -53.50 -6.42
C TYR A 10 9.99 -53.92 -5.11
N GLU A 11 9.83 -53.00 -4.15
CA GLU A 11 8.71 -52.92 -3.20
C GLU A 11 8.52 -51.42 -2.89
N GLY A 12 7.39 -50.74 -3.11
CA GLY A 12 6.01 -51.22 -3.13
C GLY A 12 5.39 -51.13 -1.74
N THR A 13 5.35 -49.94 -1.11
CA THR A 13 4.48 -49.69 0.05
C THR A 13 3.60 -48.48 -0.19
N ASP A 14 2.36 -48.78 -0.59
CA ASP A 14 1.18 -47.94 -0.52
C ASP A 14 0.95 -47.45 0.92
N VAL A 15 0.78 -46.14 1.09
CA VAL A 15 0.19 -45.56 2.32
C VAL A 15 -1.13 -44.90 1.93
N PRO A 16 -2.26 -45.32 2.52
CA PRO A 16 -3.58 -44.96 2.02
C PRO A 16 -3.96 -43.51 2.35
N MET A 17 -4.53 -42.89 1.32
CA MET A 17 -5.33 -41.68 1.35
C MET A 17 -6.57 -41.88 2.23
N SER A 18 -6.66 -41.14 3.34
CA SER A 18 -7.93 -40.89 4.02
C SER A 18 -8.18 -39.38 4.07
N GLN A 19 -9.16 -38.99 3.26
CA GLN A 19 -9.85 -37.72 3.33
C GLN A 19 -10.74 -37.73 4.58
N GLN A 20 -10.72 -36.66 5.38
CA GLN A 20 -11.94 -36.26 6.09
C GLN A 20 -11.98 -34.74 6.25
N LEU A 21 -12.79 -34.14 5.40
CA LEU A 21 -13.39 -32.82 5.55
C LEU A 21 -14.38 -32.86 6.70
N SER A 22 -14.22 -31.99 7.70
CA SER A 22 -15.26 -31.69 8.69
C SER A 22 -15.13 -30.24 9.15
N SER A 23 -16.09 -29.43 8.73
CA SER A 23 -16.41 -28.09 9.25
C SER A 23 -17.91 -27.87 9.00
N PRO A 24 -18.64 -26.98 9.69
CA PRO A 24 -18.39 -26.31 10.99
C PRO A 24 -19.66 -26.16 11.88
N SER A 25 -19.46 -25.47 13.01
CA SER A 25 -20.34 -24.43 13.60
C SER A 25 -21.70 -24.80 14.20
N THR A 26 -21.71 -24.80 15.54
CA THR A 26 -22.88 -24.71 16.42
C THR A 26 -23.50 -23.31 16.38
N ALA A 27 -24.82 -23.21 16.13
CA ALA A 27 -25.60 -22.00 16.34
C ALA A 27 -26.03 -21.87 17.81
N PRO A 28 -26.26 -20.64 18.31
CA PRO A 28 -27.59 -20.39 18.86
C PRO A 28 -28.16 -18.99 18.57
N LYS A 29 -29.46 -19.03 18.23
CA LYS A 29 -30.60 -18.20 18.67
C LYS A 29 -30.58 -16.68 18.45
N SER A 30 -31.54 -16.30 17.59
CA SER A 30 -32.15 -14.99 17.39
C SER A 30 -32.97 -14.52 18.60
N SER A 31 -32.80 -13.25 18.98
CA SER A 31 -33.81 -12.40 19.62
C SER A 31 -33.48 -10.92 19.39
N THR A 32 -34.29 -10.24 18.58
CA THR A 32 -34.49 -8.77 18.55
C THR A 32 -35.30 -8.28 19.77
N PRO A 33 -35.62 -6.99 19.98
CA PRO A 33 -35.19 -5.73 19.32
C PRO A 33 -34.75 -4.62 20.31
N THR A 34 -34.08 -3.55 19.84
CA THR A 34 -34.38 -2.19 20.35
C THR A 34 -33.98 -1.10 19.35
N GLU A 35 -34.91 -0.18 19.26
CA GLU A 35 -35.02 1.06 18.51
C GLU A 35 -34.11 2.15 19.08
N VAL A 36 -33.41 2.89 18.20
CA VAL A 36 -32.92 4.25 18.48
C VAL A 36 -32.82 5.04 17.18
N THR A 37 -33.86 5.85 16.96
CA THR A 37 -33.81 7.27 16.59
C THR A 37 -32.70 7.70 15.64
N SER A 38 -33.01 7.74 14.35
CA SER A 38 -32.25 8.52 13.37
C SER A 38 -32.75 9.96 13.36
N SER A 39 -31.90 10.91 13.79
CA SER A 39 -32.13 12.34 13.64
C SER A 39 -30.88 13.01 13.08
N SER A 40 -31.07 13.62 11.89
CA SER A 40 -30.42 14.82 11.32
C SER A 40 -28.89 14.99 11.47
N THR A 41 -28.13 15.34 10.44
CA THR A 41 -28.19 16.67 9.80
C THR A 41 -27.31 16.76 8.53
N ALA A 42 -27.91 17.34 7.49
CA ALA A 42 -27.38 18.32 6.52
C ALA A 42 -25.97 18.16 5.90
N ALA A 43 -25.95 17.87 4.60
CA ALA A 43 -24.84 18.11 3.69
C ALA A 43 -24.55 19.62 3.53
N PRO A 44 -23.27 20.06 3.44
CA PRO A 44 -22.96 21.46 3.19
C PRO A 44 -23.26 21.82 1.73
N THR A 45 -24.07 22.84 1.59
CA THR A 45 -24.57 23.42 0.34
C THR A 45 -23.45 24.11 -0.44
N SER A 46 -23.47 23.88 -1.75
CA SER A 46 -22.65 24.56 -2.75
C SER A 46 -22.90 26.08 -2.74
N PRO A 47 -21.86 26.94 -2.72
CA PRO A 47 -22.07 28.37 -2.64
C PRO A 47 -22.64 28.93 -3.96
N GLU A 48 -23.79 29.58 -3.82
CA GLU A 48 -24.58 30.25 -4.85
C GLU A 48 -23.76 31.04 -5.87
N ARG A 49 -24.06 30.76 -7.14
CA ARG A 49 -23.56 31.49 -8.31
C ARG A 49 -24.13 32.91 -8.30
N ARG A 50 -23.32 33.84 -7.77
CA ARG A 50 -23.54 35.29 -7.64
C ARG A 50 -24.33 35.91 -8.81
N ARG A 51 -25.47 36.51 -8.48
CA ARG A 51 -26.39 37.21 -9.40
C ARG A 51 -25.69 38.33 -10.19
N LYS A 52 -25.95 38.34 -11.50
CA LYS A 52 -25.54 39.37 -12.47
C LYS A 52 -26.32 40.66 -12.17
N ARG A 53 -25.65 41.67 -11.62
CA ARG A 53 -26.24 43.01 -11.42
C ARG A 53 -26.05 43.87 -12.67
N GLN A 54 -27.14 44.53 -13.04
CA GLN A 54 -27.26 45.44 -14.17
C GLN A 54 -26.37 46.68 -14.05
N ARG A 55 -26.04 47.24 -15.22
CA ARG A 55 -25.19 48.39 -15.46
C ARG A 55 -26.07 49.64 -15.55
N SER A 56 -25.82 50.64 -14.72
CA SER A 56 -26.32 52.01 -14.89
C SER A 56 -25.11 52.95 -15.00
N PRO A 57 -25.05 53.85 -16.01
CA PRO A 57 -23.95 54.79 -16.12
C PRO A 57 -24.29 56.06 -15.36
N SER A 58 -23.35 56.56 -14.55
CA SER A 58 -23.45 57.94 -14.07
C SER A 58 -22.06 58.52 -13.83
N VAL A 59 -21.73 59.46 -14.72
CA VAL A 59 -21.02 60.73 -14.51
C VAL A 59 -19.63 60.65 -13.88
N ALA A 60 -18.63 60.98 -14.69
CA ALA A 60 -17.26 61.21 -14.27
C ALA A 60 -17.17 62.44 -13.36
N SER A 61 -16.68 62.23 -12.15
CA SER A 61 -16.11 63.27 -11.31
C SER A 61 -14.71 62.82 -10.92
N ASP A 62 -13.72 63.58 -11.39
CA ASP A 62 -12.33 63.48 -10.98
C ASP A 62 -12.27 63.60 -9.46
N ARG A 63 -11.89 62.49 -8.82
CA ARG A 63 -11.55 62.44 -7.41
C ARG A 63 -10.33 61.56 -7.23
N ASP A 64 -9.37 62.16 -6.56
CA ASP A 64 -8.07 61.71 -6.09
C ASP A 64 -7.83 60.20 -6.10
N CYS A 65 -6.67 59.81 -6.63
CA CYS A 65 -6.17 58.44 -6.65
C CYS A 65 -5.92 57.92 -5.23
N GLU A 66 -6.99 57.52 -4.56
CA GLU A 66 -6.95 56.69 -3.36
C GLU A 66 -6.35 55.33 -3.74
N GLU A 67 -5.14 55.07 -3.26
CA GLU A 67 -4.41 53.83 -3.50
C GLU A 67 -5.17 52.65 -2.89
N SER A 68 -6.03 52.03 -3.72
CA SER A 68 -6.78 50.84 -3.33
C SER A 68 -5.83 49.80 -2.73
N PRO A 69 -6.17 49.15 -1.58
CA PRO A 69 -5.26 48.22 -0.94
C PRO A 69 -4.94 47.08 -1.91
N LYS A 70 -3.69 47.07 -2.38
CA LYS A 70 -3.16 46.04 -3.27
C LYS A 70 -3.46 44.68 -2.63
N LYS A 71 -4.32 43.89 -3.26
CA LYS A 71 -4.70 42.56 -2.76
C LYS A 71 -3.43 41.74 -2.58
N MET A 72 -3.01 41.53 -1.33
CA MET A 72 -1.81 40.74 -1.03
C MET A 72 -2.02 39.33 -1.59
N LYS A 73 -1.07 38.88 -2.42
CA LYS A 73 -1.07 37.51 -2.92
C LYS A 73 -0.87 36.58 -1.72
N LYS A 74 -1.91 35.82 -1.37
CA LYS A 74 -1.84 34.79 -0.32
C LYS A 74 -0.80 33.74 -0.72
N ARG A 75 0.05 33.33 0.21
CA ARG A 75 1.07 32.28 0.01
C ARG A 75 0.98 31.26 1.11
N LEU A 76 1.11 29.98 0.75
CA LEU A 76 1.22 28.86 1.67
C LEU A 76 2.70 28.53 1.86
N ARG A 77 3.12 28.27 3.10
CA ARG A 77 4.45 27.75 3.42
C ARG A 77 4.30 26.66 4.47
N TRP A 78 4.95 25.52 4.27
CA TRP A 78 5.09 24.52 5.32
C TRP A 78 6.15 24.99 6.31
N SER A 79 5.81 24.99 7.59
CA SER A 79 6.72 25.39 8.66
C SER A 79 7.29 24.19 9.40
N ASN A 80 6.46 23.18 9.66
CA ASN A 80 6.77 22.05 10.51
C ASN A 80 6.48 20.73 9.79
N ILE A 81 7.25 19.70 10.14
CA ILE A 81 7.04 18.31 9.79
C ILE A 81 6.84 17.50 11.06
N THR A 82 5.89 16.58 11.04
CA THR A 82 5.69 15.58 12.08
C THR A 82 6.21 14.26 11.55
N ILE A 83 7.12 13.63 12.30
CA ILE A 83 7.80 12.41 11.91
C ILE A 83 7.30 11.30 12.82
N HIS A 84 6.90 10.21 12.19
CA HIS A 84 6.48 8.99 12.85
C HIS A 84 7.49 7.91 12.49
N GLU A 85 8.20 7.43 13.49
CA GLU A 85 9.18 6.36 13.34
C GLU A 85 8.51 5.04 13.72
N PHE A 86 8.58 4.06 12.84
CA PHE A 86 7.95 2.77 12.99
C PHE A 86 9.02 1.68 13.03
N GLY A 87 8.75 0.65 13.83
CA GLY A 87 9.53 -0.57 13.81
C GLY A 87 9.37 -1.32 12.49
N VAL A 88 10.28 -2.27 12.26
CA VAL A 88 10.21 -3.17 11.10
C VAL A 88 9.09 -4.19 11.30
N GLY A 89 8.23 -4.34 10.29
CA GLY A 89 7.11 -5.29 10.30
C GLY A 89 7.12 -6.26 9.12
N LEU A 90 6.31 -7.31 9.24
CA LEU A 90 5.99 -8.18 8.11
C LEU A 90 4.93 -7.53 7.22
N GLY A 91 5.03 -7.78 5.92
CA GLY A 91 3.98 -7.39 4.97
C GLY A 91 4.07 -5.91 4.62
N GLY A 92 4.40 -5.64 3.36
CA GLY A 92 4.36 -4.31 2.79
C GLY A 92 3.41 -4.27 1.60
N SER A 93 2.96 -3.09 1.20
CA SER A 93 2.17 -2.93 -0.03
C SER A 93 2.97 -3.29 -1.29
N SER A 94 4.30 -3.27 -1.22
CA SER A 94 5.20 -3.62 -2.30
C SER A 94 5.79 -5.01 -2.13
N VAL A 95 5.74 -5.81 -3.20
CA VAL A 95 6.36 -7.14 -3.24
C VAL A 95 7.73 -7.02 -3.91
N PRO A 96 8.83 -7.40 -3.24
CA PRO A 96 10.17 -7.29 -3.80
C PRO A 96 10.35 -8.24 -4.98
N GLY A 97 10.84 -7.73 -6.12
CA GLY A 97 11.01 -8.54 -7.34
C GLY A 97 12.13 -9.59 -7.27
N LYS A 98 13.05 -9.48 -6.30
CA LYS A 98 14.23 -10.35 -6.15
C LYS A 98 13.98 -11.55 -5.22
N GLY A 99 12.72 -11.85 -4.88
CA GLY A 99 12.33 -12.92 -3.94
C GLY A 99 12.40 -12.47 -2.49
N GLY A 100 12.41 -13.41 -1.53
CA GLY A 100 12.47 -13.13 -0.09
C GLY A 100 11.21 -12.45 0.49
N PRO A 101 11.19 -12.20 1.81
CA PRO A 101 10.00 -11.65 2.47
C PRO A 101 9.81 -10.18 2.09
N SER A 102 8.55 -9.74 1.99
CA SER A 102 8.21 -8.31 1.95
C SER A 102 8.33 -7.72 3.35
N ILE A 103 9.00 -6.57 3.45
CA ILE A 103 9.07 -5.78 4.69
C ILE A 103 8.01 -4.69 4.66
N GLY A 104 7.37 -4.48 5.80
CA GLY A 104 6.52 -3.34 6.08
C GLY A 104 6.95 -2.61 7.34
N LEU A 105 6.05 -1.76 7.82
CA LEU A 105 6.17 -1.05 9.08
C LEU A 105 5.28 -1.73 10.12
N SER A 106 5.62 -1.58 11.41
CA SER A 106 4.75 -1.96 12.51
C SER A 106 3.45 -1.16 12.50
N ASP A 107 2.39 -1.69 13.12
CA ASP A 107 1.10 -1.01 13.18
C ASP A 107 1.13 0.31 13.96
N LYS A 108 2.01 0.39 14.98
CA LYS A 108 2.14 1.55 15.86
C LYS A 108 3.52 2.18 15.69
N PRO A 109 3.62 3.52 15.66
CA PRO A 109 4.90 4.19 15.69
C PRO A 109 5.55 4.00 17.06
N GLU A 110 6.86 3.78 17.05
CA GLU A 110 7.68 3.72 18.26
C GLU A 110 7.96 5.13 18.78
N PHE A 111 8.16 6.09 17.88
CA PHE A 111 8.41 7.47 18.23
C PHE A 111 7.65 8.43 17.33
N THR A 112 7.23 9.57 17.90
CA THR A 112 6.55 10.63 17.16
C THR A 112 7.03 11.97 17.67
N TRP A 113 7.50 12.81 16.74
CA TRP A 113 8.06 14.10 17.07
C TRP A 113 7.84 15.09 15.94
N THR A 114 8.16 16.36 16.20
CA THR A 114 7.92 17.45 15.25
C THR A 114 9.15 18.35 15.19
N THR A 115 9.50 18.81 13.99
CA THR A 115 10.62 19.73 13.74
C THR A 115 10.27 20.68 12.60
N LYS A 116 11.11 21.68 12.35
CA LYS A 116 10.88 22.62 11.25
C LYS A 116 11.36 22.04 9.93
N VAL A 117 10.67 22.44 8.86
CA VAL A 117 11.09 22.14 7.50
C VAL A 117 12.49 22.72 7.25
N GLY A 118 13.45 21.86 6.91
CA GLY A 118 14.82 22.23 6.57
C GLY A 118 15.87 21.98 7.67
N GLU A 119 15.48 21.62 8.90
CA GLU A 119 16.44 21.34 9.99
C GLU A 119 17.10 19.94 9.89
N MET A 120 16.54 18.99 9.13
CA MET A 120 16.96 17.57 9.11
C MET A 120 17.69 17.08 7.86
N ALA A 121 17.89 17.92 6.84
CA ALA A 121 18.24 17.40 5.51
C ALA A 121 19.76 17.10 5.36
N GLU A 122 20.20 15.90 5.74
CA GLU A 122 21.27 15.25 4.99
C GLU A 122 20.65 14.66 3.72
N CYS A 123 20.98 15.25 2.57
CA CYS A 123 20.54 14.75 1.27
C CYS A 123 21.30 13.47 0.94
N VAL A 124 20.75 12.32 1.33
CA VAL A 124 21.23 11.04 0.81
C VAL A 124 20.57 10.81 -0.54
N GLU A 125 21.37 10.75 -1.62
CA GLU A 125 20.84 10.49 -2.95
C GLU A 125 20.33 9.05 -3.05
N GLY A 126 19.01 8.92 -3.24
CA GLY A 126 18.36 7.66 -3.59
C GLY A 126 17.68 6.94 -2.43
N VAL A 127 16.82 5.99 -2.79
CA VAL A 127 16.13 5.11 -1.84
C VAL A 127 16.96 3.84 -1.66
N HIS A 128 17.36 3.55 -0.42
CA HIS A 128 18.09 2.32 -0.11
C HIS A 128 17.25 1.08 -0.44
N ARG A 129 17.86 0.09 -1.11
CA ARG A 129 17.19 -1.14 -1.54
C ARG A 129 17.83 -2.36 -0.89
N PHE A 130 17.15 -2.92 0.10
CA PHE A 130 17.60 -4.15 0.76
C PHE A 130 17.59 -5.36 -0.18
N THR A 131 18.62 -6.20 -0.05
CA THR A 131 18.72 -7.55 -0.61
C THR A 131 17.79 -8.53 0.13
N PRO A 132 17.44 -9.69 -0.46
CA PRO A 132 16.61 -10.69 0.22
C PRO A 132 17.15 -11.10 1.60
N GLU A 133 18.46 -11.29 1.73
CA GLU A 133 19.13 -11.73 2.96
C GLU A 133 19.12 -10.63 4.02
N GLU A 134 19.36 -9.37 3.61
CA GLU A 134 19.21 -8.22 4.50
C GLU A 134 17.78 -8.10 5.03
N ARG A 135 16.78 -8.40 4.20
CA ARG A 135 15.39 -8.35 4.64
C ARG A 135 15.05 -9.44 5.66
N VAL A 136 15.55 -10.66 5.45
CA VAL A 136 15.42 -11.75 6.42
C VAL A 136 16.04 -11.35 7.76
N ARG A 137 17.27 -10.84 7.73
CA ARG A 137 17.99 -10.40 8.92
C ARG A 137 17.28 -9.26 9.66
N LEU A 138 16.74 -8.27 8.94
CA LEU A 138 15.93 -7.19 9.53
C LEU A 138 14.72 -7.76 10.30
N LEU A 139 14.00 -8.72 9.71
CA LEU A 139 12.84 -9.34 10.33
C LEU A 139 13.22 -10.23 11.53
N GLN A 140 14.32 -10.97 11.43
CA GLN A 140 14.85 -11.75 12.56
C GLN A 140 15.25 -10.85 13.72
N SER A 141 15.93 -9.73 13.46
CA SER A 141 16.26 -8.73 14.47
C SER A 141 15.02 -8.08 15.10
N ALA A 142 13.91 -8.00 14.37
CA ALA A 142 12.62 -7.56 14.88
C ALA A 142 11.84 -8.65 15.65
N GLY A 143 12.44 -9.84 15.86
CA GLY A 143 11.82 -10.94 16.61
C GLY A 143 10.80 -11.76 15.80
N VAL A 144 10.77 -11.60 14.48
CA VAL A 144 9.89 -12.39 13.62
C VAL A 144 10.44 -13.82 13.49
N SER A 145 9.57 -14.82 13.68
CA SER A 145 9.97 -16.22 13.58
C SER A 145 10.31 -16.65 12.16
N GLU A 146 11.27 -17.57 12.03
CA GLU A 146 11.72 -18.09 10.73
C GLU A 146 10.56 -18.69 9.91
N GLY A 147 9.64 -19.40 10.58
CA GLY A 147 8.46 -19.96 9.93
C GLY A 147 7.56 -18.89 9.29
N MET A 148 7.41 -17.73 9.93
CA MET A 148 6.68 -16.61 9.36
C MET A 148 7.43 -15.98 8.20
N ILE A 149 8.74 -15.76 8.34
CA ILE A 149 9.60 -15.23 7.28
C ILE A 149 9.52 -16.11 6.02
N LEU A 150 9.61 -17.44 6.19
CA LEU A 150 9.50 -18.40 5.10
C LEU A 150 8.14 -18.33 4.40
N ARG A 151 7.04 -18.24 5.18
CA ARG A 151 5.68 -18.12 4.64
C ARG A 151 5.54 -16.89 3.75
N PHE A 152 5.94 -15.72 4.24
CA PHE A 152 5.86 -14.47 3.49
C PHE A 152 6.80 -14.44 2.29
N SER A 153 7.96 -15.10 2.38
CA SER A 153 8.86 -15.26 1.23
C SER A 153 8.22 -16.08 0.11
N ARG A 154 7.52 -17.17 0.47
CA ARG A 154 6.79 -17.99 -0.49
C ARG A 154 5.66 -17.21 -1.16
N GLU A 155 4.92 -16.42 -0.39
CA GLU A 155 3.84 -15.57 -0.90
C GLU A 155 4.37 -14.54 -1.91
N ALA A 156 5.45 -13.84 -1.58
CA ALA A 156 6.10 -12.90 -2.50
C ALA A 156 6.52 -13.56 -3.82
N ASN A 157 7.07 -14.78 -3.75
CA ASN A 157 7.46 -15.55 -4.93
C ASN A 157 6.26 -15.97 -5.79
N ILE A 158 5.14 -16.33 -5.19
CA ILE A 158 3.90 -16.66 -5.91
C ILE A 158 3.42 -15.42 -6.68
N ILE A 159 3.38 -14.27 -6.03
CA ILE A 159 2.96 -13.00 -6.65
C ILE A 159 3.89 -12.64 -7.81
N ASN A 160 5.20 -12.71 -7.61
CA ASN A 160 6.18 -12.43 -8.66
C ASN A 160 6.08 -13.40 -9.84
N SER A 161 5.80 -14.67 -9.58
CA SER A 161 5.61 -15.68 -10.62
C SER A 161 4.31 -15.46 -11.40
N SER A 162 3.26 -14.98 -10.73
CA SER A 162 2.03 -14.53 -11.40
C SER A 162 2.31 -13.35 -12.33
N ARG A 163 2.94 -12.28 -11.80
CA ARG A 163 3.28 -11.08 -12.58
C ARG A 163 4.15 -11.36 -13.80
N ARG A 164 5.14 -12.25 -13.67
CA ARG A 164 5.99 -12.65 -14.79
C ARG A 164 5.20 -13.35 -15.89
N ARG A 165 4.23 -14.20 -15.55
CA ARG A 165 3.37 -14.87 -16.54
C ARG A 165 2.52 -13.86 -17.31
N THR A 166 1.82 -12.97 -16.60
CA THR A 166 1.02 -11.91 -17.24
C THR A 166 1.86 -11.01 -18.13
N LEU A 167 3.06 -10.62 -17.70
CA LEU A 167 3.94 -9.78 -18.51
C LEU A 167 4.36 -10.48 -19.82
N VAL A 168 4.64 -11.79 -19.77
CA VAL A 168 4.97 -12.58 -20.97
C VAL A 168 3.76 -12.65 -21.92
N GLU A 169 2.57 -12.87 -21.39
CA GLU A 169 1.31 -12.89 -22.16
C GLU A 169 1.06 -11.53 -22.85
N ASP A 170 1.15 -10.42 -22.11
CA ASP A 170 0.98 -9.06 -22.63
C ASP A 170 2.00 -8.74 -23.74
N ILE A 171 3.25 -9.20 -23.59
CA ILE A 171 4.28 -9.01 -24.62
C ILE A 171 3.94 -9.82 -25.88
N ALA A 172 3.43 -11.03 -25.74
CA ALA A 172 3.04 -11.87 -26.86
C ALA A 172 1.88 -11.24 -27.63
N GLU A 173 0.82 -10.81 -26.93
CA GLU A 173 -0.34 -10.14 -27.54
C GLU A 173 0.06 -8.87 -28.30
N ARG A 174 0.93 -8.03 -27.71
CA ARG A 174 1.44 -6.83 -28.39
C ARG A 174 2.28 -7.13 -29.62
N LYS A 175 2.98 -8.27 -29.67
CA LYS A 175 3.73 -8.69 -30.86
C LYS A 175 2.81 -9.18 -31.95
N GLU A 176 1.73 -9.87 -31.60
CA GLU A 176 0.71 -10.33 -32.55
C GLU A 176 -0.07 -9.15 -33.14
N ALA A 177 -0.48 -8.19 -32.32
CA ALA A 177 -1.18 -6.99 -32.77
C ALA A 177 -0.36 -6.11 -33.72
N LYS A 178 0.98 -6.17 -33.66
CA LYS A 178 1.89 -5.44 -34.58
C LYS A 178 2.15 -6.18 -35.89
N LYS A 179 1.76 -7.46 -35.98
CA LYS A 179 1.96 -8.29 -37.17
C LYS A 179 0.74 -8.27 -38.11
N GLN A 180 -0.41 -7.82 -37.61
CA GLN A 180 -1.61 -7.54 -38.39
C GLN A 180 -1.57 -6.11 -38.95
#